data_AF-A0AAV3ZR37-F1
#
_entry.id   AF-A0AAV3ZR37-F1
#
_cell.length_a   1.000
_cell.length_b   1.000
_cell.length_c   1.000
_cell.angle_alpha   90.00
_cell.angle_beta   90.00
_cell.angle_gamma   90.00
#
_symmetry.space_group_name_H-M   'P 1'
#
loop_
_entity.id
_entity.type
_entity.pdbx_description
1 polymer ?
#
loop_
_entity_poly.entity_id
_entity_poly.type
_entity_poly.pdbx_seq_one_letter_code
_entity_poly.pdbx_strand_id
1 'polypeptide(L)'
;MRSAAQVWEDILIDYPIDMLALKFVQDTYFYLGDSLQIRDSIARVLPHWKSNMPLYGYILGMHAFGLEEMNMYALAEEAARKALDLNPRDGWATHSICHVMEMTGRQQEGIKMMEETDKNWTVSVYEKIFYNGLWMC
;
A
#
# COMPACT_ATOMS: atom_id res chain seq x y z
N MET A 1 17.98 11.47 -0.58
CA MET A 1 16.60 10.96 -0.62
C MET A 1 15.59 11.95 -0.04
N ARG A 2 15.76 12.46 1.19
CA ARG A 2 14.81 13.45 1.77
C ARG A 2 14.56 14.71 0.93
N SER A 3 15.60 15.29 0.32
CA SER A 3 15.43 16.43 -0.59
C SER A 3 14.62 16.09 -1.84
N ALA A 4 14.74 14.86 -2.35
CA ALA A 4 13.93 14.40 -3.47
C ALA A 4 12.47 14.18 -3.05
N ALA A 5 12.22 13.64 -1.85
CA ALA A 5 10.87 13.53 -1.30
C ALA A 5 10.18 14.89 -1.23
N GLN A 6 10.89 15.94 -0.79
CA GLN A 6 10.32 17.29 -0.74
C GLN A 6 9.90 17.80 -2.12
N VAL A 7 10.70 17.56 -3.16
CA VAL A 7 10.33 17.96 -4.54
C VAL A 7 9.05 17.26 -4.99
N TRP A 8 8.87 15.98 -4.66
CA TRP A 8 7.64 15.26 -4.98
C TRP A 8 6.44 15.75 -4.15
N GLU A 9 6.63 16.05 -2.85
CA GLU A 9 5.58 16.66 -2.01
C GLU A 9 5.14 18.01 -2.58
N ASP A 10 6.08 18.87 -2.99
CA ASP A 10 5.78 20.18 -3.56
C ASP A 10 4.93 20.05 -4.85
N ILE A 11 5.23 19.04 -5.69
CA ILE A 11 4.40 18.74 -6.86
C ILE A 11 2.98 18.32 -6.45
N LEU A 12 2.83 17.51 -5.40
CA LEU A 12 1.53 17.01 -4.94
C LEU A 12 0.66 18.09 -4.30
N ILE A 13 1.24 19.22 -3.86
CA ILE A 13 0.47 20.40 -3.43
C ILE A 13 -0.34 20.96 -4.61
N ASP A 14 0.30 21.10 -5.78
CA ASP A 14 -0.33 21.67 -6.96
C ASP A 14 -1.10 20.62 -7.79
N TYR A 15 -0.63 19.37 -7.79
CA TYR A 15 -1.14 18.26 -8.60
C TYR A 15 -1.42 17.01 -7.73
N PRO A 16 -2.44 17.04 -6.85
CA PRO A 16 -2.67 15.98 -5.87
C PRO A 16 -3.10 14.62 -6.48
N ILE A 17 -3.46 14.60 -7.77
CA ILE A 17 -3.82 13.38 -8.50
C ILE A 17 -2.69 12.86 -9.40
N ASP A 18 -1.47 13.40 -9.27
CA ASP A 18 -0.30 12.88 -9.96
C ASP A 18 0.20 11.59 -9.29
N MET A 19 -0.21 10.45 -9.86
CA MET A 19 0.17 9.13 -9.37
C MET A 19 1.69 8.89 -9.37
N LEU A 20 2.41 9.46 -10.33
CA LEU A 20 3.84 9.22 -10.47
C LEU A 20 4.61 9.92 -9.34
N ALA A 21 4.29 11.19 -9.11
CA ALA A 21 4.82 11.93 -7.98
C ALA A 21 4.49 11.25 -6.65
N LEU A 22 3.24 10.79 -6.49
CA LEU A 22 2.78 10.09 -5.29
C LEU A 22 3.53 8.77 -5.06
N LYS A 23 3.73 7.98 -6.11
CA LYS A 23 4.46 6.71 -5.97
C LYS A 23 5.92 6.94 -5.59
N PHE A 24 6.57 7.92 -6.22
CA PHE A 24 7.98 8.21 -5.91
C PHE A 24 8.18 8.79 -4.52
N VAL A 25 7.26 9.62 -4.03
CA VAL A 25 7.36 10.12 -2.66
C VAL A 25 7.17 9.00 -1.64
N GLN A 26 6.15 8.15 -1.84
CA GLN A 26 5.89 7.01 -0.94
C GLN A 26 7.06 6.03 -0.92
N ASP A 27 7.62 5.67 -2.09
CA ASP A 27 8.79 4.79 -2.18
C ASP A 27 10.01 5.41 -1.50
N THR A 28 10.19 6.72 -1.64
CA THR A 28 11.28 7.41 -0.96
C THR A 28 11.13 7.30 0.56
N TYR A 29 9.92 7.42 1.11
CA TYR A 29 9.68 7.23 2.53
C TYR A 29 9.83 5.78 2.98
N PHE A 30 9.40 4.82 2.15
CA PHE A 30 9.64 3.40 2.38
C PHE A 30 11.13 3.08 2.51
N TYR A 31 11.96 3.53 1.56
CA TYR A 31 13.42 3.33 1.62
C TYR A 31 14.10 4.09 2.76
N LEU A 32 13.45 5.11 3.32
CA LEU A 32 13.94 5.86 4.49
C LEU A 32 13.46 5.27 5.83
N GLY A 33 12.55 4.29 5.81
CA GLY A 33 11.90 3.77 7.03
C GLY A 33 11.03 4.81 7.74
N ASP A 34 10.48 5.79 7.01
CA ASP A 34 9.66 6.86 7.58
C ASP A 34 8.18 6.49 7.51
N SER A 35 7.76 5.53 8.35
CA SER A 35 6.40 4.96 8.34
C SER A 35 5.30 6.01 8.51
N LEU A 36 5.57 7.09 9.26
CA LEU A 36 4.65 8.21 9.39
C LEU A 36 4.38 8.85 8.01
N GLN A 37 5.44 9.13 7.27
CA GLN A 37 5.32 9.78 5.96
C GLN A 37 4.86 8.82 4.86
N ILE A 38 5.11 7.52 4.96
CA ILE A 38 4.50 6.50 4.09
C ILE A 38 2.97 6.62 4.15
N ARG A 39 2.39 6.72 5.36
CA ARG A 39 0.96 6.91 5.55
C ARG A 39 0.50 8.30 5.12
N ASP A 40 1.15 9.33 5.65
CA ASP A 40 0.64 10.69 5.58
C ASP A 40 0.74 11.30 4.17
N SER A 41 1.73 10.90 3.37
CA SER A 41 1.80 11.31 1.95
C SER A 41 0.58 10.86 1.15
N ILE A 42 0.10 9.63 1.38
CA ILE A 42 -1.12 9.12 0.75
C ILE A 42 -2.37 9.77 1.34
N ALA A 43 -2.44 9.88 2.66
CA ALA A 43 -3.60 10.47 3.34
C ALA A 43 -3.84 11.94 2.94
N ARG A 44 -2.76 12.72 2.72
CA ARG A 44 -2.85 14.12 2.25
C ARG A 44 -3.60 14.26 0.93
N VAL A 45 -3.32 13.39 -0.03
CA VAL A 45 -3.90 13.49 -1.38
C VAL A 45 -5.22 12.75 -1.51
N LEU A 46 -5.50 11.77 -0.64
CA LEU A 46 -6.67 10.88 -0.73
C LEU A 46 -8.01 11.60 -0.98
N PRO A 47 -8.33 12.77 -0.37
CA PRO A 47 -9.58 13.49 -0.65
C PRO A 47 -9.76 13.97 -2.10
N HIS A 48 -8.67 14.08 -2.87
CA HIS A 48 -8.70 14.50 -4.28
C HIS A 48 -8.98 13.32 -5.23
N TRP A 49 -8.80 12.09 -4.75
CA TRP A 49 -9.01 10.87 -5.51
C TRP A 49 -10.45 10.37 -5.35
N LYS A 50 -11.12 10.07 -6.47
CA LYS A 50 -12.51 9.59 -6.49
C LYS A 50 -12.57 8.12 -6.89
N SER A 51 -13.60 7.42 -6.42
CA SER A 51 -13.79 5.98 -6.68
C SER A 51 -13.92 5.59 -8.16
N ASN A 52 -14.32 6.53 -9.02
CA ASN A 52 -14.41 6.32 -10.46
C ASN A 52 -13.15 6.69 -11.24
N MET A 53 -12.11 7.21 -10.57
CA MET A 53 -10.84 7.53 -11.21
C MET A 53 -10.02 6.27 -11.45
N PRO A 54 -9.26 6.20 -12.56
CA PRO A 54 -8.25 5.16 -12.73
C PRO A 54 -7.31 5.12 -11.52
N LEU A 55 -6.82 3.92 -11.20
CA LEU A 55 -5.83 3.69 -10.13
C LEU A 55 -6.30 3.98 -8.70
N TYR A 56 -7.56 4.40 -8.48
CA TYR A 56 -8.10 4.64 -7.13
C TYR A 56 -7.91 3.45 -6.18
N GLY A 57 -8.10 2.21 -6.68
CA GLY A 57 -7.85 1.00 -5.90
C GLY A 57 -6.41 0.92 -5.37
N TYR A 58 -5.42 1.28 -6.20
CA TYR A 58 -4.01 1.31 -5.79
C TYR A 58 -3.72 2.37 -4.73
N ILE A 59 -4.40 3.52 -4.77
CA ILE A 59 -4.29 4.55 -3.72
C ILE A 59 -4.75 3.98 -2.37
N LEU A 60 -5.86 3.22 -2.38
CA LEU A 60 -6.34 2.55 -1.17
C LEU A 60 -5.37 1.47 -0.68
N GLY A 61 -4.76 0.69 -1.58
CA GLY A 61 -3.74 -0.29 -1.22
C GLY A 61 -2.48 0.35 -0.62
N MET A 62 -2.00 1.44 -1.22
CA MET A 62 -0.88 2.24 -0.71
C MET A 62 -1.20 2.85 0.68
N HIS A 63 -2.43 3.29 0.90
CA HIS A 63 -2.88 3.81 2.19
C HIS A 63 -2.98 2.68 3.23
N ALA A 64 -3.50 1.52 2.86
CA ALA A 64 -3.59 0.35 3.73
C ALA A 64 -2.21 -0.05 4.25
N PHE A 65 -1.20 -0.01 3.38
CA PHE A 65 0.19 -0.29 3.76
C PHE A 65 0.71 0.72 4.79
N GLY A 66 0.55 2.03 4.53
CA GLY A 66 0.96 3.05 5.50
C GLY A 66 0.23 2.96 6.84
N LEU A 67 -1.04 2.53 6.85
CA LEU A 67 -1.79 2.29 8.09
C LEU A 67 -1.25 1.07 8.84
N GLU A 68 -0.92 -0.01 8.14
CA GLU A 68 -0.36 -1.23 8.70
C GLU A 68 1.00 -0.97 9.36
N GLU A 69 1.91 -0.29 8.66
CA GLU A 69 3.22 0.16 9.15
C GLU A 69 3.13 1.05 10.41
N MET A 70 1.99 1.70 10.61
CA MET A 70 1.69 2.53 11.79
C MET A 70 0.90 1.77 12.87
N ASN A 71 0.81 0.44 12.76
CA ASN A 71 0.06 -0.47 13.64
C ASN A 71 -1.45 -0.16 13.73
N MET A 72 -2.01 0.52 12.73
CA MET A 72 -3.43 0.89 12.66
C MET A 72 -4.24 -0.22 11.98
N TYR A 73 -4.11 -1.46 12.48
CA TYR A 73 -4.51 -2.68 11.78
C TYR A 73 -5.98 -2.73 11.34
N ALA A 74 -6.90 -2.26 12.17
CA ALA A 74 -8.33 -2.27 11.83
C ALA A 74 -8.63 -1.39 10.61
N LEU A 75 -8.00 -0.22 10.53
CA LEU A 75 -8.15 0.69 9.38
C LEU A 75 -7.40 0.17 8.16
N ALA A 76 -6.23 -0.43 8.37
CA ALA A 76 -5.45 -1.06 7.31
C ALA A 76 -6.25 -2.20 6.65
N GLU A 77 -6.89 -3.07 7.43
CA GLU A 77 -7.73 -4.15 6.90
C GLU A 77 -8.92 -3.61 6.10
N GLU A 78 -9.61 -2.58 6.62
CA GLU A 78 -10.74 -1.96 5.92
C GLU A 78 -10.30 -1.38 4.57
N ALA A 79 -9.19 -0.64 4.55
CA ALA A 79 -8.64 -0.04 3.34
C ALA A 79 -8.16 -1.12 2.34
N ALA A 80 -7.47 -2.16 2.82
CA ALA A 80 -6.98 -3.25 1.99
C ALA A 80 -8.12 -4.05 1.36
N ARG A 81 -9.18 -4.37 2.11
CA ARG A 81 -10.37 -5.07 1.58
C ARG A 81 -11.03 -4.26 0.48
N LYS A 82 -11.23 -2.96 0.70
CA LYS A 82 -11.77 -2.04 -0.33
C LYS A 82 -10.88 -1.97 -1.56
N ALA A 83 -9.56 -1.95 -1.38
CA ALA A 83 -8.61 -1.96 -2.49
C ALA A 83 -8.70 -3.27 -3.30
N LEU A 84 -8.75 -4.42 -2.64
CA LEU A 84 -8.85 -5.74 -3.27
C LEU A 84 -10.21 -5.98 -3.96
N ASP A 85 -11.29 -5.43 -3.42
CA ASP A 85 -12.61 -5.45 -4.07
C ASP A 85 -12.59 -4.72 -5.42
N LEU A 86 -11.80 -3.64 -5.53
CA LEU A 86 -11.62 -2.86 -6.76
C LEU A 86 -10.56 -3.46 -7.68
N ASN A 87 -9.49 -3.99 -7.11
CA ASN A 87 -8.37 -4.56 -7.83
C ASN A 87 -7.78 -5.76 -7.06
N PRO A 88 -8.22 -6.99 -7.38
CA PRO A 88 -7.73 -8.20 -6.72
C PRO A 88 -6.23 -8.46 -6.90
N ARG A 89 -5.56 -7.78 -7.84
CA ARG A 89 -4.12 -7.93 -8.13
C ARG A 89 -3.26 -6.83 -7.48
N ASP A 90 -3.80 -6.09 -6.53
CA ASP A 90 -3.03 -5.10 -5.79
C ASP A 90 -2.11 -5.77 -4.76
N GLY A 91 -0.81 -5.73 -5.05
CA GLY A 91 0.22 -6.29 -4.18
C GLY A 91 0.36 -5.56 -2.84
N TRP A 92 0.15 -4.24 -2.78
CA TRP A 92 0.21 -3.49 -1.53
C TRP A 92 -0.95 -3.86 -0.62
N ALA A 93 -2.15 -3.92 -1.18
CA ALA A 93 -3.34 -4.30 -0.41
C ALA A 93 -3.24 -5.75 0.11
N THR A 94 -2.78 -6.68 -0.76
CA THR A 94 -2.53 -8.08 -0.39
C THR A 94 -1.50 -8.18 0.75
N HIS A 95 -0.37 -7.51 0.61
CA HIS A 95 0.68 -7.50 1.63
C HIS A 95 0.17 -6.94 2.97
N SER A 96 -0.51 -5.79 2.92
CA SER A 96 -1.04 -5.12 4.12
C SER A 96 -2.02 -6.00 4.87
N ILE A 97 -2.96 -6.65 4.17
CA ILE A 97 -3.95 -7.50 4.84
C ILE A 97 -3.31 -8.77 5.41
N CYS A 98 -2.30 -9.34 4.74
CA CYS A 98 -1.54 -10.47 5.28
C CYS A 98 -0.83 -10.09 6.59
N HIS A 99 -0.14 -8.95 6.63
CA HIS A 99 0.49 -8.47 7.86
C HIS A 99 -0.53 -8.14 8.95
N VAL A 100 -1.68 -7.56 8.62
CA VAL A 100 -2.75 -7.38 9.62
C VAL A 100 -3.16 -8.73 10.23
N MET A 101 -3.35 -9.77 9.42
CA MET A 101 -3.72 -11.10 9.94
C MET A 101 -2.61 -11.69 10.82
N GLU A 102 -1.34 -11.52 10.43
CA GLU A 102 -0.19 -11.94 11.21
C GLU A 102 -0.10 -11.22 12.56
N MET A 103 -0.09 -9.88 12.53
CA MET A 103 0.12 -9.03 13.69
C MET A 103 -1.04 -9.09 14.70
N THR A 104 -2.23 -9.49 14.25
CA THR A 104 -3.42 -9.66 15.10
C THR A 104 -3.68 -11.10 15.54
N GLY A 105 -2.78 -12.05 15.24
CA GLY A 105 -2.91 -13.44 15.69
C GLY A 105 -3.97 -14.26 14.91
N ARG A 106 -4.29 -13.84 13.69
CA ARG A 106 -5.28 -14.46 12.79
C ARG A 106 -4.60 -15.22 11.64
N GLN A 107 -3.47 -15.88 11.92
CA GLN A 107 -2.64 -16.52 10.90
C GLN A 107 -3.40 -17.55 10.06
N GLN A 108 -4.36 -18.28 10.64
CA GLN A 108 -5.18 -19.24 9.90
C GLN A 108 -6.06 -18.56 8.84
N GLU A 109 -6.60 -17.38 9.14
CA GLU A 109 -7.35 -16.58 8.15
C GLU A 109 -6.41 -16.05 7.07
N GLY A 110 -5.21 -15.60 7.45
CA GLY A 110 -4.18 -15.13 6.51
C GLY A 110 -3.73 -16.22 5.54
N ILE A 111 -3.42 -17.42 6.03
CA ILE A 111 -3.03 -18.58 5.20
C ILE A 111 -4.15 -18.91 4.20
N LYS A 112 -5.39 -19.05 4.70
CA LYS A 112 -6.54 -19.36 3.85
C LYS A 112 -6.72 -18.32 2.75
N MET A 113 -6.65 -17.03 3.09
CA MET A 113 -6.73 -15.96 2.10
C MET A 113 -5.63 -16.10 1.04
N MET A 114 -4.39 -16.29 1.47
CA MET A 114 -3.26 -16.40 0.54
C MET A 114 -3.43 -17.58 -0.42
N GLU A 115 -3.88 -18.73 0.07
CA GLU A 115 -4.19 -19.90 -0.76
C GLU A 115 -5.30 -19.63 -1.77
N GLU A 116 -6.37 -18.93 -1.36
CA GLU A 116 -7.51 -18.62 -2.22
C GLU A 116 -7.18 -17.60 -3.32
N THR A 117 -6.17 -16.77 -3.11
CA THR A 117 -5.88 -15.62 -3.98
C THR A 117 -4.48 -15.64 -4.63
N ASP A 118 -3.72 -16.73 -4.48
CA ASP A 118 -2.41 -16.98 -5.09
C ASP A 118 -2.32 -16.62 -6.59
N LYS A 119 -3.36 -16.96 -7.37
CA LYS A 119 -3.40 -16.67 -8.81
C LYS A 119 -3.46 -15.18 -9.16
N ASN A 120 -3.81 -14.33 -8.20
CA ASN A 120 -3.95 -12.89 -8.42
C ASN A 120 -2.60 -12.15 -8.39
N TRP A 121 -1.57 -12.74 -7.76
CA TRP A 121 -0.27 -12.10 -7.49
C TRP A 121 0.93 -13.04 -7.75
N THR A 122 0.78 -13.98 -8.69
CA THR A 122 1.85 -14.91 -9.11
C THR A 122 2.40 -14.61 -10.50
N VAL A 123 1.94 -13.52 -11.15
CA VAL A 123 2.20 -13.23 -12.57
C VAL A 123 3.04 -11.96 -12.79
N SER A 124 3.45 -11.24 -11.74
CA SER A 124 4.22 -10.00 -11.88
C SER A 124 5.74 -10.21 -11.76
N VAL A 125 6.49 -9.66 -12.71
CA VAL A 125 7.96 -9.77 -12.78
C VAL A 125 8.67 -9.04 -11.61
N TYR A 126 7.97 -8.15 -10.90
CA TYR A 126 8.47 -7.50 -9.68
C TYR A 126 8.36 -8.36 -8.40
N GLU A 127 7.68 -9.52 -8.47
CA GLU A 127 7.37 -10.35 -7.29
C GLU A 127 8.54 -11.17 -6.76
N LYS A 128 9.66 -11.32 -7.51
CA LYS A 128 10.86 -11.98 -6.97
C LYS A 128 11.52 -11.22 -5.81
N ILE A 129 11.27 -9.91 -5.70
CA ILE A 129 11.72 -9.10 -4.56
C ILE A 129 10.88 -9.41 -3.32
N PHE A 130 9.58 -9.67 -3.49
CA PHE A 130 8.67 -10.03 -2.40
C PHE A 130 8.85 -11.50 -1.99
N TYR A 131 8.82 -12.45 -2.95
CA TYR A 131 8.96 -13.89 -2.70
C TYR A 131 10.27 -14.33 -2.02
N ASN A 132 11.39 -13.62 -2.20
CA ASN A 132 12.71 -14.07 -1.73
C ASN A 132 13.33 -13.25 -0.59
N GLY A 133 12.60 -12.34 0.06
CA GLY A 133 13.20 -11.61 1.19
C GLY A 133 12.40 -10.51 1.88
N LEU A 134 11.16 -10.21 1.45
CA LEU A 134 10.31 -9.19 2.09
C LEU A 134 9.00 -9.75 2.68
N TRP A 135 8.80 -11.07 2.65
CA TRP A 135 7.80 -11.75 3.49
C TRP A 135 8.30 -12.02 4.92
N MET A 136 9.51 -11.56 5.26
CA MET A 136 10.07 -11.61 6.62
C MET A 136 10.38 -10.17 7.06
N CYS A 137 9.36 -9.50 7.60
CA CYS A 137 9.59 -8.72 8.80
C CYS A 137 9.38 -9.65 9.99
#